data_AF-A0A8X6IA54-F1
#
_entry.id   AF-A0A8X6IA54-F1
#
_cell.length_a   1.000
_cell.length_b   1.000
_cell.length_c   1.000
_cell.angle_alpha   90.00
_cell.angle_beta   90.00
_cell.angle_gamma   90.00
#
_symmetry.space_group_name_H-M   'P 1'
#
loop_
_entity.id
_entity.type
_entity.pdbx_description
1 polymer ?
#
loop_
_entity_poly.entity_id
_entity_poly.type
_entity_poly.pdbx_seq_one_letter_code
_entity_poly.pdbx_strand_id
1 'polypeptide(L)'
;MKWGKTETRKFVELYKEQECLWNIDVCYKNRQMRLSAFQLIAKQMGIECLTSTDAKLKIENLRGTYNQELAKIAKSVQTASRSNEIYIPNMQWFYIMDAFVRQIKKKRSSKDHLCHLAAVE
;
A
#
# COMPACT_ATOMS: atom_id res chain seq x y z
N MET A 1 4.13 17.00 6.11
CA MET A 1 4.69 17.22 4.75
C MET A 1 3.60 17.10 3.70
N LYS A 2 3.36 18.13 2.87
CA LYS A 2 2.36 18.13 1.79
C LYS A 2 3.09 17.91 0.46
N TRP A 3 2.78 16.83 -0.24
CA TRP A 3 3.37 16.51 -1.55
C TRP A 3 2.37 16.74 -2.66
N GLY A 4 2.85 17.19 -3.81
CA GLY A 4 2.06 17.28 -5.03
C GLY A 4 1.68 15.91 -5.59
N LYS A 5 0.91 15.95 -6.69
CA LYS A 5 0.49 14.74 -7.41
C LYS A 5 1.69 13.97 -7.96
N THR A 6 2.68 14.70 -8.51
CA THR A 6 3.89 14.13 -9.13
C THR A 6 4.77 13.42 -8.10
N GLU A 7 5.03 14.05 -6.97
CA GLU A 7 5.87 13.52 -5.90
C GLU A 7 5.20 12.33 -5.22
N THR A 8 3.89 12.41 -4.99
CA THR A 8 3.13 11.29 -4.44
C THR A 8 3.12 10.10 -5.40
N ARG A 9 2.97 10.35 -6.72
CA ARG A 9 3.07 9.31 -7.74
C ARG A 9 4.44 8.66 -7.75
N LYS A 10 5.52 9.45 -7.85
CA LYS A 10 6.90 8.96 -7.81
C LYS A 10 7.16 8.10 -6.57
N PHE A 11 6.71 8.57 -5.41
CA PHE A 11 6.89 7.83 -4.17
C PHE A 11 6.18 6.48 -4.16
N VAL A 12 4.95 6.40 -4.71
CA VAL A 12 4.21 5.13 -4.78
C VAL A 12 4.86 4.15 -5.75
N GLU A 13 5.46 4.61 -6.86
CA GLU A 13 6.26 3.77 -7.75
C GLU A 13 7.49 3.21 -7.03
N LEU A 14 8.27 4.06 -6.33
CA LEU A 14 9.41 3.60 -5.55
C LEU A 14 9.00 2.62 -4.45
N TYR A 15 7.87 2.86 -3.79
CA TYR A 15 7.33 1.95 -2.78
C TYR A 15 6.90 0.60 -3.37
N LYS A 16 6.33 0.58 -4.58
CA LYS A 16 5.97 -0.65 -5.29
C LYS A 16 7.20 -1.54 -5.53
N GLU A 17 8.34 -0.96 -5.88
CA GLU A 17 9.59 -1.71 -6.11
C GLU A 17 10.16 -2.36 -4.84
N GLN A 18 9.84 -1.84 -3.65
CA GLN A 18 10.35 -2.34 -2.38
C GLN A 18 9.43 -3.42 -1.79
N GLU A 19 9.44 -4.62 -2.37
CA GLU A 19 8.53 -5.71 -1.96
C GLU A 19 8.58 -6.03 -0.46
N CYS A 20 9.76 -5.96 0.17
CA CYS A 20 9.92 -6.24 1.60
C CYS A 20 9.09 -5.31 2.52
N LEU A 21 8.56 -4.20 1.98
CA LEU A 21 7.69 -3.28 2.71
C LEU A 21 6.22 -3.67 2.66
N TRP A 22 5.76 -4.40 1.64
CA TRP A 22 4.35 -4.71 1.43
C TRP A 22 4.05 -6.20 1.27
N ASN A 23 4.94 -6.96 0.63
CA ASN A 23 4.81 -8.38 0.40
C ASN A 23 5.11 -9.16 1.70
N ILE A 24 4.12 -9.90 2.19
CA ILE A 24 4.22 -10.66 3.45
C ILE A 24 5.11 -11.89 3.26
N ASP A 25 5.11 -12.45 2.05
CA ASP A 25 5.85 -13.66 1.70
C ASP A 25 7.37 -13.35 1.55
N VAL A 26 7.75 -12.09 1.36
CA VAL A 26 9.16 -11.65 1.18
C VAL A 26 9.66 -10.96 2.44
N CYS A 27 10.39 -11.71 3.27
CA CYS A 27 11.22 -11.20 4.36
C CYS A 27 10.57 -10.12 5.27
N TYR A 28 9.25 -10.15 5.45
CA TYR A 28 8.48 -9.12 6.14
C TYR A 28 8.95 -8.85 7.59
N LYS A 29 9.56 -9.86 8.23
CA LYS A 29 10.11 -9.81 9.60
C LYS A 29 11.55 -9.25 9.68
N ASN A 30 12.24 -9.06 8.55
CA ASN A 30 13.62 -8.56 8.56
C ASN A 30 13.63 -7.03 8.72
N ARG A 31 13.87 -6.56 9.95
CA ARG A 31 13.91 -5.14 10.30
C ARG A 31 14.97 -4.36 9.52
N GLN A 32 16.15 -4.95 9.30
CA GLN A 32 17.26 -4.28 8.62
C GLN A 32 16.93 -4.05 7.14
N MET A 33 16.38 -5.06 6.47
CA MET A 33 15.97 -4.96 5.07
C MET A 33 14.92 -3.87 4.85
N ARG A 34 13.94 -3.78 5.76
CA ARG A 34 12.91 -2.74 5.70
C ARG A 34 13.48 -1.34 5.94
N LEU A 35 14.40 -1.20 6.90
CA LEU A 35 15.09 0.07 7.13
C LEU A 35 15.86 0.52 5.88
N SER A 36 16.61 -0.38 5.26
CA SER A 36 17.33 -0.12 4.02
C SER A 36 16.40 0.27 2.87
N ALA A 37 15.24 -0.37 2.75
CA ALA A 37 14.23 0.01 1.75
C ALA A 37 13.67 1.43 2.00
N PHE A 38 13.36 1.80 3.25
CA PHE A 38 12.92 3.17 3.56
C PHE A 38 14.01 4.22 3.25
N GLN A 39 15.26 3.91 3.58
CA GLN A 39 16.41 4.77 3.24
C GLN A 39 16.58 4.92 1.72
N LEU A 40 16.41 3.82 0.97
CA LEU A 40 16.51 3.83 -0.48
C LEU A 40 15.42 4.70 -1.11
N ILE A 41 14.16 4.55 -0.68
CA ILE A 41 13.05 5.40 -1.15
C ILE A 41 13.34 6.87 -0.84
N ALA A 42 13.76 7.19 0.40
CA ALA A 42 14.08 8.56 0.80
C ALA A 42 15.18 9.17 -0.08
N LYS A 43 16.25 8.41 -0.34
CA LYS A 43 17.34 8.81 -1.24
C LYS A 43 16.85 9.04 -2.68
N GLN A 44 16.08 8.12 -3.23
CA GLN A 44 15.61 8.19 -4.63
C GLN A 44 14.57 9.30 -4.87
N MET A 45 13.87 9.74 -3.83
CA MET A 45 13.01 10.92 -3.94
C MET A 45 13.79 12.18 -4.31
N GLY A 46 15.04 12.32 -3.85
CA GLY A 46 15.87 13.50 -4.12
C GLY A 46 15.35 14.76 -3.43
N ILE A 47 14.62 14.61 -2.32
CA ILE A 47 14.08 15.71 -1.53
C ILE A 47 15.03 15.97 -0.36
N GLU A 48 15.44 17.21 -0.18
CA GLU A 48 16.31 17.60 0.92
C GLU A 48 15.67 17.29 2.28
N CYS A 49 16.48 16.81 3.24
CA CYS A 49 16.05 16.45 4.59
C CYS A 49 14.98 15.34 4.68
N LEU A 50 14.66 14.63 3.60
CA LEU A 50 13.73 13.50 3.66
C LEU A 50 14.41 12.29 4.32
N THR A 51 13.88 11.85 5.46
CA THR A 51 14.45 10.71 6.21
C THR A 51 13.72 9.39 5.92
N SER A 52 14.33 8.28 6.33
CA SER A 52 13.67 6.96 6.33
C SER A 52 12.42 6.92 7.22
N THR A 53 12.40 7.69 8.31
CA THR A 53 11.24 7.86 9.19
C THR A 53 10.10 8.56 8.47
N ASP A 54 10.40 9.61 7.71
CA ASP A 54 9.39 10.32 6.90
C ASP A 54 8.81 9.43 5.81
N ALA A 55 9.67 8.65 5.13
CA ALA A 55 9.24 7.67 4.14
C ALA A 55 8.30 6.62 4.76
N LYS A 56 8.66 6.09 5.94
CA LYS A 56 7.79 5.16 6.68
C LYS A 56 6.43 5.80 7.00
N LEU A 57 6.42 6.98 7.60
CA LEU A 57 5.20 7.70 7.97
C LEU A 57 4.32 7.98 6.73
N LYS A 58 4.95 8.32 5.60
CA LYS A 58 4.24 8.54 4.35
C LYS A 58 3.56 7.27 3.84
N ILE A 59 4.24 6.11 3.91
CA ILE A 59 3.64 4.82 3.53
C ILE A 59 2.44 4.50 4.42
N GLU A 60 2.54 4.73 5.74
CA GLU A 60 1.43 4.52 6.68
C GLU A 60 0.23 5.41 6.33
N ASN A 61 0.46 6.69 6.05
CA ASN A 61 -0.58 7.62 5.61
C ASN A 61 -1.23 7.18 4.28
N LEU A 62 -0.43 6.79 3.28
CA LEU A 62 -0.93 6.29 1.99
C LEU A 62 -1.80 5.05 2.14
N ARG A 63 -1.41 4.10 3.02
CA ARG A 63 -2.22 2.92 3.33
C ARG A 63 -3.54 3.31 3.98
N GLY A 64 -3.53 4.28 4.89
CA GLY A 64 -4.73 4.84 5.51
C GLY A 64 -5.69 5.40 4.45
N THR A 65 -5.20 6.30 3.59
CA THR A 65 -6.00 6.90 2.52
C THR A 65 -6.49 5.85 1.53
N TYR A 66 -5.65 4.90 1.12
CA TYR A 66 -6.04 3.80 0.24
C TYR A 66 -7.21 2.98 0.81
N ASN A 67 -7.16 2.63 2.10
CA ASN A 67 -8.27 1.92 2.74
C ASN A 67 -9.55 2.76 2.80
N GLN A 68 -9.46 4.07 2.99
CA GLN A 68 -10.61 4.96 2.96
C GLN A 68 -11.24 5.02 1.55
N GLU A 69 -10.40 5.09 0.51
CA GLU A 69 -10.87 5.04 -0.88
C GLU A 69 -11.56 3.71 -1.20
N LEU A 70 -11.01 2.58 -0.75
CA LEU A 70 -11.67 1.28 -0.87
C LEU A 70 -13.03 1.25 -0.14
N ALA A 71 -13.13 1.85 1.05
CA ALA A 71 -14.39 1.92 1.79
C ALA A 71 -15.44 2.77 1.04
N LYS A 72 -15.02 3.88 0.40
CA LYS A 72 -15.91 4.69 -0.45
C LYS A 72 -16.39 3.89 -1.67
N ILE A 73 -15.50 3.17 -2.34
CA ILE A 73 -15.87 2.27 -3.45
C ILE A 73 -16.89 1.25 -2.95
N ALA A 74 -16.59 0.51 -1.89
CA ALA A 74 -17.48 -0.53 -1.36
C ALA A 74 -18.85 0.01 -0.97
N LYS A 75 -18.90 1.16 -0.28
CA LYS A 75 -20.15 1.84 0.07
C LYS A 75 -20.94 2.23 -1.17
N SER A 76 -20.29 2.82 -2.17
CA SER A 76 -20.96 3.24 -3.41
C SER A 76 -21.54 2.05 -4.17
N VAL A 77 -20.85 0.91 -4.22
CA VAL A 77 -21.36 -0.32 -4.84
C VAL A 77 -22.58 -0.85 -4.09
N GLN A 78 -22.59 -0.77 -2.75
CA GLN A 78 -23.71 -1.23 -1.95
C GLN A 78 -24.98 -0.37 -2.14
N THR A 79 -24.82 0.95 -2.33
CA THR A 79 -25.94 1.89 -2.46
C THR A 79 -26.34 2.19 -3.89
N ALA A 80 -25.50 1.86 -4.87
CA ALA A 80 -25.75 2.15 -6.28
C ALA A 80 -26.90 1.29 -6.81
N SER A 81 -27.89 1.95 -7.41
CA SER A 81 -28.93 1.31 -8.22
C SER A 81 -28.50 1.18 -9.68
N ARG A 82 -27.55 2.03 -10.12
CA ARG A 82 -27.01 2.05 -11.49
C ARG A 82 -25.49 2.11 -11.47
N SER A 83 -24.85 1.56 -12.50
CA SER A 83 -23.38 1.48 -12.58
C SER A 83 -22.66 2.84 -12.60
N ASN A 84 -23.31 3.90 -13.07
CA ASN A 84 -22.76 5.26 -13.09
C ASN A 84 -22.77 5.97 -11.72
N GLU A 85 -23.36 5.36 -10.70
CA GLU A 85 -23.36 5.87 -9.31
C GLU A 85 -22.18 5.34 -8.49
N ILE A 86 -21.41 4.40 -9.06
CA ILE A 86 -20.23 3.83 -8.40
C ILE A 86 -19.14 4.89 -8.32
N TYR A 87 -18.59 5.07 -7.12
CA TYR A 87 -17.51 6.01 -6.85
C TYR A 87 -16.22 5.58 -7.54
N ILE A 88 -15.57 6.52 -8.23
CA ILE A 88 -14.29 6.34 -8.89
C ILE A 88 -13.23 7.22 -8.21
N PRO A 89 -12.15 6.64 -7.64
CA PRO A 89 -11.05 7.41 -7.08
C PRO A 89 -10.39 8.34 -8.11
N ASN A 90 -10.17 9.59 -7.73
CA ASN A 90 -9.51 10.59 -8.60
C ASN A 90 -7.98 10.54 -8.46
N MET A 91 -7.46 9.95 -7.39
CA MET A 91 -6.04 9.97 -7.08
C MET A 91 -5.25 9.03 -8.00
N GLN A 92 -4.41 9.57 -8.89
CA GLN A 92 -3.61 8.73 -9.82
C GLN A 92 -2.78 7.65 -9.12
N TRP A 93 -2.21 7.97 -7.95
CA TRP A 93 -1.42 7.02 -7.17
C TRP A 93 -2.23 5.84 -6.63
N PHE A 94 -3.56 5.98 -6.52
CA PHE A 94 -4.45 4.92 -6.04
C PHE A 94 -4.35 3.68 -6.92
N TYR A 95 -4.40 3.85 -8.24
CA TYR A 95 -4.36 2.73 -9.20
C TYR A 95 -3.01 2.02 -9.21
N ILE A 96 -1.91 2.75 -9.03
CA ILE A 96 -0.58 2.17 -8.88
C ILE A 96 -0.53 1.32 -7.60
N MET A 97 -1.08 1.83 -6.50
CA MET A 97 -1.12 1.13 -5.22
C MET A 97 -2.03 -0.10 -5.25
N ASP A 98 -3.22 0.00 -5.85
CA ASP A 98 -4.17 -1.11 -5.98
C ASP A 98 -3.55 -2.30 -6.73
N ALA A 99 -2.76 -2.03 -7.78
CA ALA A 99 -2.14 -3.06 -8.62
C ALA A 99 -1.30 -4.09 -7.85
N PHE A 100 -0.63 -3.70 -6.76
CA PHE A 100 0.18 -4.61 -5.94
C PHE A 100 -0.42 -4.90 -4.57
N VAL A 101 -1.11 -3.96 -3.93
CA VAL A 101 -1.69 -4.16 -2.58
C VAL A 101 -2.89 -5.10 -2.62
N ARG A 102 -3.72 -5.06 -3.68
CA ARG A 102 -4.95 -5.85 -3.79
C ARG A 102 -4.68 -7.36 -3.80
N GLN A 103 -3.59 -7.78 -4.43
CA GLN A 103 -3.18 -9.19 -4.52
C GLN A 103 -2.93 -9.80 -3.14
N ILE A 104 -2.38 -9.01 -2.22
CA ILE A 104 -2.04 -9.41 -0.86
C ILE A 104 -3.30 -9.57 -0.01
N LYS A 105 -4.27 -8.65 -0.15
CA LYS A 105 -5.54 -8.72 0.58
C LYS A 105 -6.36 -9.95 0.18
N LYS A 106 -6.38 -10.32 -1.10
CA LYS A 106 -7.01 -11.57 -1.58
C LYS A 106 -6.35 -12.81 -0.96
N LYS A 107 -5.01 -12.86 -0.93
CA LYS A 107 -4.26 -13.96 -0.29
C LYS A 107 -4.60 -14.13 1.20
N ARG A 108 -4.77 -13.02 1.95
CA ARG A 108 -5.13 -13.10 3.38
C ARG A 108 -6.49 -13.73 3.62
N SER A 109 -7.52 -13.28 2.90
CA SER A 109 -8.87 -13.84 3.00
C SER A 109 -8.95 -15.33 2.64
N SER A 110 -7.98 -15.85 1.88
CA SER A 110 -7.89 -17.28 1.53
C SER A 110 -7.08 -18.10 2.53
N LYS A 111 -6.17 -17.49 3.31
CA LYS A 111 -5.34 -18.17 4.32
C LYS A 111 -6.03 -18.30 5.69
N ASP A 112 -7.16 -17.62 5.89
CA ASP A 112 -7.97 -17.74 7.11
C ASP A 112 -8.60 -19.16 7.29
N HIS A 113 -8.57 -20.02 6.27
CA HIS A 113 -9.00 -21.42 6.37
C HIS A 113 -7.86 -22.45 6.56
N LEU A 114 -6.58 -22.04 6.57
CA LEU A 114 -5.46 -22.99 6.54
C LEU A 114 -4.41 -22.80 7.67
N CYS A 115 -4.69 -21.97 8.68
CA CYS A 115 -3.81 -21.80 9.84
C CYS A 115 -4.31 -22.56 11.09
N HIS A 116 -4.85 -23.77 10.93
CA HIS A 116 -5.11 -24.70 12.05
C HIS A 116 -4.58 -26.13 11.84
N LEU A 117 -3.91 -26.41 10.72
CA LEU A 117 -3.49 -27.78 10.36
C LEU A 117 -1.98 -27.97 10.16
N ALA A 118 -1.14 -27.09 10.71
CA ALA A 118 0.32 -27.26 10.71
C ALA A 118 0.91 -27.23 12.12
N ALA A 119 0.18 -27.77 13.09
CA ALA A 119 0.64 -27.97 14.46
C ALA A 119 0.09 -29.27 15.06
N VAL A 120 0.10 -30.37 14.30
CA VAL A 120 0.13 -31.73 14.85
C VAL A 120 0.98 -32.57 13.90
N GLU A 121 2.08 -33.07 14.47
CA GLU A 121 3.05 -34.09 14.00
C GLU A 121 4.05 -33.71 12.89
#